data_AF-A0A544Z2E6-F1
#
_entry.id   AF-A0A544Z2E6-F1
#
_cell.length_a   1.000
_cell.length_b   1.000
_cell.length_c   1.000
_cell.angle_alpha   90.00
_cell.angle_beta   90.00
_cell.angle_gamma   90.00
#
_symmetry.space_group_name_H-M   'P 1'
#
loop_
_entity.id
_entity.type
_entity.pdbx_description
1 polymer ?
#
loop_
_entity_poly.entity_id
_entity_poly.type
_entity_poly.pdbx_seq_one_letter_code
_entity_poly.pdbx_strand_id
1 'polypeptide(L)'
;MPRSPLVAAVLGALLAICVAGAAALTLALTSSAPAAAPAVVPRPTPPSSSDDPEEEAEEDPGQRHSAGTSWPLRIDREIREELAGAVRRAGAPTDAADVAGGGTVYYGIIYGESEATDEFYVVAMLDRLHYWTKQGPGEWRYQGAYDARVCVPPVPAKMYASWGLSFSTSGPQQVCAG
;
A
#
# COMPACT_ATOMS: atom_id res chain seq x y z
N MET A 1 0.55 47.49 20.00
CA MET A 1 0.31 46.18 20.63
C MET A 1 -1.06 46.19 21.30
N PRO A 2 -2.02 45.42 20.78
CA PRO A 2 -2.99 44.74 21.61
C PRO A 2 -2.95 43.23 21.34
N ARG A 3 -2.91 42.45 22.42
CA ARG A 3 -2.97 40.98 22.38
C ARG A 3 -4.45 40.60 22.28
N SER A 4 -4.86 40.04 21.14
CA SER A 4 -6.24 39.58 20.93
C SER A 4 -6.55 38.37 21.83
N PRO A 5 -7.66 38.41 22.60
CA PRO A 5 -8.04 37.38 23.58
C PRO A 5 -8.56 36.07 22.97
N LEU A 6 -8.56 35.95 21.63
CA LEU A 6 -9.09 34.78 20.91
C LEU A 6 -8.17 33.55 20.94
N VAL A 7 -6.87 33.72 21.23
CA VAL A 7 -5.92 32.60 21.25
C VAL A 7 -6.06 31.72 22.50
N ALA A 8 -6.62 32.25 23.60
CA ALA A 8 -6.74 31.52 24.86
C ALA A 8 -7.91 30.52 24.90
N ALA A 9 -8.90 30.64 24.00
CA ALA A 9 -10.10 29.81 24.03
C ALA A 9 -9.95 28.49 23.25
N VAL A 10 -9.04 28.40 22.28
CA VAL A 10 -8.88 27.22 21.43
C VAL A 10 -7.98 26.15 22.07
N LEU A 11 -7.07 26.56 22.96
CA LEU A 11 -6.20 25.61 23.69
C LEU A 11 -6.91 24.81 24.79
N GLY A 12 -8.10 25.25 25.23
CA GLY A 12 -8.84 24.60 26.33
C GLY A 12 -9.70 23.40 25.90
N ALA A 13 -9.99 23.24 24.61
CA ALA A 13 -10.94 22.23 24.13
C ALA A 13 -10.29 20.95 23.58
N LEU A 14 -8.96 20.92 23.42
CA LEU A 14 -8.22 19.75 22.92
C LEU A 14 -7.63 18.86 24.02
N LEU A 15 -7.81 19.23 25.30
CA LEU A 15 -7.30 18.49 26.46
C LEU A 15 -8.38 17.67 27.19
N ALA A 16 -9.42 17.23 26.48
CA ALA A 16 -10.53 16.45 27.04
C ALA A 16 -10.86 15.18 26.22
N ILE A 17 -9.90 14.67 25.43
CA ILE A 17 -10.02 13.40 24.70
C ILE A 17 -8.88 12.45 25.12
N CYS A 18 -8.59 12.42 26.42
CA CYS A 18 -7.75 11.42 27.04
C CYS A 18 -8.56 10.84 28.20
N VAL A 19 -8.62 9.51 28.29
CA VAL A 19 -9.27 8.70 29.32
C VAL A 19 -10.73 8.32 29.03
N ALA A 20 -10.93 7.27 28.21
CA ALA A 20 -11.98 6.27 28.43
C ALA A 20 -11.84 5.14 27.39
N GLY A 21 -11.22 4.02 27.76
CA GLY A 21 -11.13 2.87 26.87
C GLY A 21 -10.30 1.71 27.40
N ALA A 22 -10.36 1.46 28.71
CA ALA A 22 -9.70 0.31 29.33
C ALA A 22 -10.64 -0.26 30.41
N ALA A 23 -11.59 -1.12 30.01
CA ALA A 23 -12.27 -2.05 30.90
C ALA A 23 -13.21 -2.97 30.09
N ALA A 24 -12.75 -4.17 29.74
CA ALA A 24 -13.60 -5.36 29.73
C ALA A 24 -12.69 -6.60 29.78
N LEU A 25 -12.55 -7.12 31.00
CA LEU A 25 -11.78 -8.29 31.37
C LEU A 25 -12.74 -9.50 31.49
N THR A 26 -12.29 -10.68 31.04
CA THR A 26 -12.60 -12.04 31.56
C THR A 26 -14.03 -12.61 31.37
N LEU A 27 -14.31 -13.91 31.18
CA LEU A 27 -13.67 -15.16 31.65
C LEU A 27 -14.11 -16.38 30.78
N ALA A 28 -13.33 -17.47 30.94
CA ALA A 28 -13.42 -18.88 30.53
C ALA A 28 -14.83 -19.54 30.44
N LEU A 29 -15.06 -20.69 29.78
CA LEU A 29 -14.62 -22.04 30.17
C LEU A 29 -14.89 -23.10 29.07
N THR A 30 -13.87 -23.94 28.83
CA THR A 30 -13.87 -25.41 28.66
C THR A 30 -14.99 -26.15 27.92
N SER A 31 -14.61 -26.93 26.90
CA SER A 31 -15.07 -28.32 26.77
C SER A 31 -14.05 -29.17 26.01
N SER A 32 -13.70 -30.32 26.56
CA SER A 32 -12.70 -31.25 26.05
C SER A 32 -13.23 -32.69 26.05
N ALA A 33 -12.98 -33.38 24.92
CA ALA A 33 -12.83 -34.84 24.72
C ALA A 33 -14.12 -35.73 24.70
N PRO A 34 -14.12 -36.91 24.03
CA PRO A 34 -12.96 -37.75 23.68
C PRO A 34 -12.87 -38.31 22.24
N ALA A 35 -11.72 -38.96 22.01
CA ALA A 35 -11.25 -39.62 20.79
C ALA A 35 -11.77 -41.06 20.61
N ALA A 36 -11.77 -41.53 19.36
CA ALA A 36 -11.61 -42.94 18.99
C ALA A 36 -10.86 -43.04 17.64
N ALA A 37 -9.86 -43.91 17.59
CA ALA A 37 -8.99 -44.24 16.45
C ALA A 37 -9.14 -45.75 16.12
N PRO A 38 -8.40 -46.39 15.17
CA PRO A 38 -7.79 -45.96 13.90
C PRO A 38 -8.11 -46.92 12.71
N ALA A 39 -7.45 -46.66 11.57
CA ALA A 39 -6.96 -47.61 10.53
C ALA A 39 -7.87 -47.96 9.34
N VAL A 40 -7.48 -47.57 8.11
CA VAL A 40 -6.79 -48.39 7.09
C VAL A 40 -6.16 -47.47 6.02
N VAL A 41 -4.91 -47.72 5.67
CA VAL A 41 -4.10 -47.17 4.55
C VAL A 41 -3.33 -48.39 3.96
N PRO A 42 -2.84 -48.50 2.70
CA PRO A 42 -2.86 -47.61 1.50
C PRO A 42 -3.21 -48.32 0.14
N ARG A 43 -3.40 -47.56 -0.96
CA ARG A 43 -2.56 -47.66 -2.18
C ARG A 43 -2.79 -46.52 -3.20
N PRO A 44 -1.78 -46.20 -4.04
CA PRO A 44 -1.70 -45.00 -4.86
C PRO A 44 -2.34 -45.19 -6.24
N THR A 45 -2.91 -44.12 -6.78
CA THR A 45 -3.16 -43.98 -8.21
C THR A 45 -2.29 -42.84 -8.74
N PRO A 46 -1.39 -43.07 -9.70
CA PRO A 46 -0.60 -42.03 -10.37
C PRO A 46 -1.49 -41.17 -11.30
N PRO A 47 -1.02 -39.99 -11.75
CA PRO A 47 -1.86 -38.83 -12.02
C PRO A 47 -2.58 -38.97 -13.35
N SER A 48 -3.88 -38.71 -13.34
CA SER A 48 -4.57 -38.37 -14.59
C SER A 48 -4.47 -36.87 -14.74
N SER A 49 -3.61 -36.47 -15.66
CA SER A 49 -3.53 -35.13 -16.22
C SER A 49 -4.93 -34.66 -16.62
N SER A 50 -5.44 -33.72 -15.85
CA SER A 50 -6.34 -32.71 -16.37
C SER A 50 -5.58 -31.41 -16.18
N ASP A 51 -5.05 -30.88 -17.28
CA ASP A 51 -4.85 -29.45 -17.44
C ASP A 51 -6.18 -28.77 -17.10
N ASP A 52 -6.36 -28.42 -15.83
CA ASP A 52 -7.18 -27.27 -15.49
C ASP A 52 -6.37 -26.07 -15.99
N PRO A 53 -6.81 -25.34 -17.03
CA PRO A 53 -6.39 -23.96 -17.11
C PRO A 53 -6.90 -23.36 -15.79
N GLU A 54 -5.99 -22.93 -14.93
CA GLU A 54 -6.32 -21.95 -13.90
C GLU A 54 -7.08 -20.86 -14.66
N GLU A 55 -8.41 -20.80 -14.45
CA GLU A 55 -9.19 -19.65 -14.89
C GLU A 55 -8.51 -18.46 -14.23
N GLU A 56 -7.70 -17.74 -15.01
CA GLU A 56 -7.31 -16.38 -14.69
C GLU A 56 -8.65 -15.69 -14.46
N ALA A 57 -9.02 -15.51 -13.19
CA ALA A 57 -10.23 -14.80 -12.82
C ALA A 57 -10.14 -13.48 -13.57
N GLU A 58 -10.97 -13.33 -14.61
CA GLU A 58 -11.11 -12.07 -15.31
C GLU A 58 -11.50 -11.08 -14.22
N GLU A 59 -10.54 -10.24 -13.80
CA GLU A 59 -10.81 -9.16 -12.87
C GLU A 59 -11.90 -8.33 -13.55
N ASP A 60 -13.14 -8.43 -13.06
CA ASP A 60 -14.28 -7.70 -13.59
C ASP A 60 -13.88 -6.21 -13.66
N PRO A 61 -13.58 -5.69 -14.85
CA PRO A 61 -12.95 -4.38 -14.98
C PRO A 61 -13.94 -3.25 -14.67
N GLY A 62 -15.20 -3.58 -14.34
CA GLY A 62 -16.26 -2.62 -14.07
C GLY A 62 -16.59 -2.39 -12.60
N GLN A 63 -16.19 -3.27 -11.67
CA GLN A 63 -16.61 -3.11 -10.28
C GLN A 63 -15.58 -2.34 -9.44
N ARG A 64 -15.89 -1.07 -9.18
CA ARG A 64 -15.14 -0.27 -8.21
C ARG A 64 -15.18 -0.91 -6.83
N HIS A 65 -14.01 -1.07 -6.21
CA HIS A 65 -13.90 -1.59 -4.85
C HIS A 65 -14.34 -0.57 -3.79
N SER A 66 -14.62 -1.06 -2.58
CA SER A 66 -15.02 -0.22 -1.46
C SER A 66 -13.95 0.82 -1.11
N ALA A 67 -14.40 1.98 -0.62
CA ALA A 67 -13.51 3.02 -0.12
C ALA A 67 -12.54 2.48 0.94
N GLY A 68 -11.28 2.91 0.87
CA GLY A 68 -10.19 2.44 1.72
C GLY A 68 -9.55 1.12 1.28
N THR A 69 -10.08 0.42 0.27
CA THR A 69 -9.46 -0.80 -0.27
C THR A 69 -8.21 -0.47 -1.06
N SER A 70 -7.22 -1.38 -1.08
CA SER A 70 -5.96 -1.16 -1.80
C SER A 70 -5.41 -2.43 -2.44
N TRP A 71 -4.92 -2.32 -3.67
CA TRP A 71 -4.40 -3.44 -4.44
C TRP A 71 -3.18 -3.05 -5.27
N PRO A 72 -2.24 -3.99 -5.49
CA PRO A 72 -1.26 -3.83 -6.53
C PRO A 72 -1.96 -3.88 -7.90
N LEU A 73 -1.45 -3.14 -8.87
CA LEU A 73 -1.98 -3.14 -10.24
C LEU A 73 -0.86 -3.41 -11.24
N ARG A 74 -1.22 -3.99 -12.39
CA ARG A 74 -0.29 -4.09 -13.53
C ARG A 74 -0.07 -2.71 -14.11
N ILE A 75 1.18 -2.44 -14.49
CA ILE A 75 1.57 -1.22 -15.18
C ILE A 75 1.78 -1.53 -16.66
N ASP A 76 1.06 -0.81 -17.52
CA ASP A 76 1.23 -0.87 -18.96
C ASP A 76 2.31 0.13 -19.43
N ARG A 77 2.55 0.16 -20.75
CA ARG A 77 3.56 1.05 -21.33
C ARG A 77 3.12 2.50 -21.24
N GLU A 78 1.83 2.76 -21.42
CA GLU A 78 1.22 4.08 -21.41
C GLU A 78 1.46 4.76 -20.05
N ILE A 79 1.21 4.07 -18.93
CA ILE A 79 1.51 4.59 -17.59
C ILE A 79 3.02 4.83 -17.42
N ARG A 80 3.89 3.92 -17.90
CA ARG A 80 5.35 4.12 -17.82
C ARG A 80 5.79 5.41 -18.52
N GLU A 81 5.23 5.70 -19.69
CA GLU A 81 5.50 6.93 -20.44
C GLU A 81 4.99 8.17 -19.69
N GLU A 82 3.82 8.09 -19.04
CA GLU A 82 3.31 9.17 -18.19
C GLU A 82 4.23 9.46 -16.98
N LEU A 83 4.73 8.40 -16.32
CA LEU A 83 5.68 8.52 -15.20
C LEU A 83 6.99 9.17 -15.65
N ALA A 84 7.56 8.73 -16.78
CA ALA A 84 8.75 9.35 -17.36
C ALA A 84 8.47 10.81 -17.79
N GLY A 85 7.26 11.11 -18.26
CA GLY A 85 6.79 12.47 -18.50
C GLY A 85 6.79 13.32 -17.22
N ALA A 86 6.29 12.78 -16.11
CA ALA A 86 6.26 13.46 -14.81
C ALA A 86 7.67 13.78 -14.29
N VAL A 87 8.62 12.86 -14.44
CA VAL A 87 10.04 13.09 -14.09
C VAL A 87 10.60 14.26 -14.89
N ARG A 88 10.38 14.27 -16.21
CA ARG A 88 10.86 15.35 -17.09
C ARG A 88 10.24 16.70 -16.72
N ARG A 89 8.94 16.75 -16.45
CA ARG A 89 8.26 17.98 -15.99
C ARG A 89 8.79 18.49 -14.65
N ALA A 90 9.19 17.59 -13.75
CA ALA A 90 9.79 17.95 -12.47
C ALA A 90 11.24 18.43 -12.58
N GLY A 91 11.89 18.33 -13.75
CA GLY A 91 13.31 18.65 -13.92
C GLY A 91 14.23 17.72 -13.13
N ALA A 92 13.77 16.51 -12.82
CA ALA A 92 14.53 15.53 -12.08
C ALA A 92 15.66 14.91 -12.93
N PRO A 93 16.68 14.29 -12.30
CA PRO A 93 17.82 13.76 -13.04
C PRO A 93 17.42 12.57 -13.94
N THR A 94 18.22 12.32 -14.96
CA THR A 94 17.90 11.38 -16.05
C THR A 94 17.71 9.94 -15.57
N ASP A 95 18.40 9.53 -14.50
CA ASP A 95 18.25 8.22 -13.86
C ASP A 95 16.79 7.93 -13.50
N ALA A 96 16.04 8.94 -13.02
CA ALA A 96 14.64 8.78 -12.65
C ALA A 96 13.73 8.46 -13.85
N ALA A 97 14.06 8.95 -15.06
CA ALA A 97 13.27 8.68 -16.26
C ALA A 97 13.52 7.26 -16.79
N ASP A 98 14.77 6.80 -16.74
CA ASP A 98 15.15 5.45 -17.15
C ASP A 98 14.51 4.39 -16.24
N VAL A 99 14.44 4.67 -14.93
CA VAL A 99 13.80 3.79 -13.95
C VAL A 99 12.29 3.64 -14.21
N ALA A 100 11.59 4.69 -14.63
CA ALA A 100 10.18 4.59 -15.00
C ALA A 100 9.95 3.65 -16.20
N GLY A 101 10.88 3.64 -17.16
CA GLY A 101 10.79 2.81 -18.36
C GLY A 101 11.18 1.34 -18.15
N GLY A 102 12.22 1.06 -17.35
CA GLY A 102 12.85 -0.26 -17.31
C GLY A 102 13.02 -0.91 -15.94
N GLY A 103 12.75 -0.21 -14.83
CA GLY A 103 12.91 -0.74 -13.48
C GLY A 103 11.81 -1.71 -13.04
N THR A 104 12.02 -2.38 -11.91
CA THR A 104 10.94 -3.06 -11.18
C THR A 104 10.02 -1.99 -10.60
N VAL A 105 8.76 -2.00 -11.03
CA VAL A 105 7.76 -1.00 -10.65
C VAL A 105 6.67 -1.66 -9.83
N TYR A 106 6.40 -1.09 -8.67
CA TYR A 106 5.27 -1.39 -7.80
C TYR A 106 4.24 -0.29 -7.98
N TYR A 107 3.10 -0.67 -8.52
CA TYR A 107 2.00 0.22 -8.77
C TYR A 107 0.78 -0.23 -7.98
N GLY A 108 -0.03 0.71 -7.52
CA GLY A 108 -1.35 0.39 -7.04
C GLY A 108 -2.16 1.61 -6.59
N ILE A 109 -3.36 1.32 -6.12
CA ILE A 109 -4.43 2.28 -5.85
C ILE A 109 -4.94 2.13 -4.42
N ILE A 110 -5.40 3.25 -3.85
CA ILE A 110 -6.33 3.27 -2.72
C ILE A 110 -7.63 3.88 -3.23
N TYR A 111 -8.71 3.11 -3.18
CA TYR A 111 -10.02 3.59 -3.61
C TYR A 111 -10.59 4.58 -2.59
N GLY A 112 -11.05 5.74 -3.05
CA GLY A 112 -11.79 6.72 -2.24
C GLY A 112 -13.29 6.42 -2.20
N GLU A 113 -14.13 7.45 -2.12
CA GLU A 113 -15.60 7.32 -2.30
C GLU A 113 -16.02 7.44 -3.78
N SER A 114 -15.16 8.06 -4.59
CA SER A 114 -15.34 8.27 -6.04
C SER A 114 -14.00 8.17 -6.77
N GLU A 115 -14.02 8.04 -8.09
CA GLU A 115 -12.81 8.06 -8.91
C GLU A 115 -11.97 9.33 -8.68
N ALA A 116 -12.60 10.50 -8.54
CA ALA A 116 -11.90 11.76 -8.27
C ALA A 116 -11.11 11.76 -6.94
N THR A 117 -11.46 10.86 -6.02
CA THR A 117 -10.83 10.71 -4.71
C THR A 117 -9.92 9.48 -4.61
N ASP A 118 -9.74 8.73 -5.69
CA ASP A 118 -8.80 7.62 -5.71
C ASP A 118 -7.36 8.14 -5.65
N GLU A 119 -6.51 7.44 -4.89
CA GLU A 119 -5.10 7.80 -4.72
C GLU A 119 -4.22 6.72 -5.31
N PHE A 120 -3.38 7.10 -6.27
CA PHE A 120 -2.51 6.21 -7.01
C PHE A 120 -1.07 6.41 -6.59
N TYR A 121 -0.36 5.30 -6.39
CA TYR A 121 1.02 5.28 -5.89
C TYR A 121 1.88 4.41 -6.81
N VAL A 122 3.02 4.94 -7.22
CA VAL A 122 4.06 4.16 -7.90
C VAL A 122 5.37 4.29 -7.15
N VAL A 123 6.00 3.15 -6.86
CA VAL A 123 7.39 3.07 -6.43
C VAL A 123 8.16 2.25 -7.44
N ALA A 124 9.28 2.76 -7.92
CA ALA A 124 10.19 2.02 -8.78
C ALA A 124 11.56 1.88 -8.11
N MET A 125 12.13 0.68 -8.19
CA MET A 125 13.39 0.36 -7.52
C MET A 125 14.50 0.16 -8.54
N LEU A 126 15.61 0.86 -8.33
CA LEU A 126 16.88 0.60 -9.00
C LEU A 126 18.00 0.68 -7.94
N ASP A 127 18.78 1.78 -7.92
CA ASP A 127 19.70 2.09 -6.83
C ASP A 127 19.02 2.84 -5.67
N ARG A 128 17.92 3.54 -5.98
CA ARG A 128 17.06 4.28 -5.04
C ARG A 128 15.59 3.90 -5.29
N LEU A 129 14.74 4.22 -4.32
CA LEU A 129 13.29 4.16 -4.47
C LEU A 129 12.81 5.46 -5.12
N HIS A 130 12.33 5.40 -6.37
CA HIS A 130 11.71 6.53 -7.04
C HIS A 130 10.20 6.50 -6.81
N TYR A 131 9.58 7.64 -6.55
CA TYR A 131 8.19 7.71 -6.09
C TYR A 131 7.34 8.69 -6.89
N TRP A 132 6.12 8.28 -7.24
CA TRP A 132 5.13 9.11 -7.90
C TRP A 132 3.75 8.96 -7.26
N THR A 133 2.95 10.03 -7.38
CA THR A 133 1.54 10.01 -7.01
C THR A 133 0.63 10.62 -8.06
N LYS A 134 -0.60 10.14 -8.10
CA LYS A 134 -1.69 10.71 -8.91
C LYS A 134 -2.99 10.66 -8.09
N GLN A 135 -3.86 11.64 -8.29
CA GLN A 135 -5.18 11.68 -7.64
C GLN A 135 -6.25 11.62 -8.72
N GLY A 136 -7.13 10.63 -8.62
CA GLY A 136 -8.18 10.36 -9.60
C GLY A 136 -7.69 10.40 -11.05
N PRO A 137 -8.42 11.07 -11.96
CA PRO A 137 -8.02 11.19 -13.36
C PRO A 137 -6.91 12.22 -13.60
N GLY A 138 -6.31 12.79 -12.55
CA GLY A 138 -5.26 13.80 -12.65
C GLY A 138 -3.95 13.29 -13.28
N GLU A 139 -2.94 14.15 -13.31
CA GLU A 139 -1.62 13.78 -13.82
C GLU A 139 -0.74 13.14 -12.74
N TRP A 140 0.15 12.24 -13.18
CA TRP A 140 1.26 11.77 -12.36
C TRP A 140 2.20 12.91 -11.98
N ARG A 141 2.57 12.94 -10.69
CA ARG A 141 3.53 13.86 -10.09
C ARG A 141 4.70 13.05 -9.54
N TYR A 142 5.92 13.41 -9.95
CA TYR A 142 7.13 12.83 -9.38
C TYR A 142 7.44 13.47 -8.03
N GLN A 143 7.66 12.63 -7.01
CA GLN A 143 7.83 13.03 -5.61
C GLN A 143 9.28 12.88 -5.13
N GLY A 144 10.18 12.38 -5.98
CA GLY A 144 11.60 12.27 -5.67
C GLY A 144 12.10 10.83 -5.54
N ALA A 145 13.33 10.72 -5.04
CA ALA A 145 14.07 9.47 -4.88
C ALA A 145 14.58 9.34 -3.45
N TYR A 146 14.52 8.12 -2.92
CA TYR A 146 14.75 7.82 -1.51
C TYR A 146 15.77 6.69 -1.33
N ASP A 147 16.64 6.80 -0.33
CA ASP A 147 17.53 5.71 0.06
C ASP A 147 16.83 4.84 1.12
N ALA A 148 16.41 3.64 0.71
CA ALA A 148 15.66 2.69 1.54
C ALA A 148 16.39 2.27 2.82
N ARG A 149 17.70 2.48 2.92
CA ARG A 149 18.48 2.22 4.15
C ARG A 149 18.25 3.29 5.20
N VAL A 150 17.91 4.50 4.76
CA VAL A 150 17.68 5.67 5.61
C VAL A 150 16.19 5.83 5.90
N CYS A 151 15.38 5.93 4.84
CA CYS A 151 13.94 6.15 4.95
C CYS A 151 13.22 5.69 3.66
N VAL A 152 11.91 5.51 3.74
CA VAL A 152 11.08 5.07 2.60
C VAL A 152 10.11 6.18 2.18
N PRO A 153 9.66 6.20 0.90
CA PRO A 153 8.65 7.15 0.46
C PRO A 153 7.37 7.09 1.30
N PRO A 154 6.57 8.16 1.36
CA PRO A 154 5.31 8.19 2.11
C PRO A 154 4.18 7.43 1.42
N VAL A 155 4.41 6.15 1.11
CA VAL A 155 3.35 5.26 0.65
C VAL A 155 2.60 4.68 1.87
N PRO A 156 1.26 4.62 1.83
CA PRO A 156 0.48 3.98 2.88
C PRO A 156 0.92 2.53 3.14
N ALA A 157 1.07 2.17 4.43
CA ALA A 157 1.66 0.89 4.85
C ALA A 157 0.99 -0.35 4.24
N LYS A 158 -0.32 -0.30 4.01
CA LYS A 158 -1.09 -1.38 3.37
C LYS A 158 -0.63 -1.69 1.94
N MET A 159 -0.07 -0.71 1.22
CA MET A 159 0.50 -0.92 -0.11
C MET A 159 1.82 -1.65 -0.04
N TYR A 160 2.70 -1.30 0.91
CA TYR A 160 3.93 -2.06 1.11
C TYR A 160 3.64 -3.53 1.44
N ALA A 161 2.64 -3.78 2.28
CA ALA A 161 2.19 -5.12 2.59
C ALA A 161 1.65 -5.87 1.34
N SER A 162 0.82 -5.22 0.52
CA SER A 162 0.25 -5.85 -0.69
C SER A 162 1.29 -6.09 -1.79
N TRP A 163 2.33 -5.27 -1.86
CA TRP A 163 3.48 -5.47 -2.72
C TRP A 163 4.50 -6.49 -2.19
N GLY A 164 4.31 -7.00 -0.97
CA GLY A 164 5.27 -7.88 -0.30
C GLY A 164 6.62 -7.20 -0.02
N LEU A 165 6.64 -5.87 0.06
CA LEU A 165 7.85 -5.08 0.26
C LEU A 165 8.13 -4.89 1.74
N SER A 166 9.35 -5.23 2.13
CA SER A 166 9.91 -4.97 3.46
C SER A 166 11.29 -4.36 3.32
N PHE A 167 11.52 -3.23 3.99
CA PHE A 167 12.79 -2.51 3.95
C PHE A 167 13.47 -2.59 5.31
N SER A 168 14.73 -3.02 5.30
CA SER A 168 15.61 -2.98 6.48
C SER A 168 16.23 -1.58 6.57
N THR A 169 15.57 -0.68 7.26
CA THR A 169 16.13 0.65 7.59
C THR A 169 17.11 0.52 8.76
N SER A 170 18.14 1.37 8.82
CA SER A 170 19.12 1.39 9.92
C SER A 170 18.56 1.90 11.27
N GLY A 171 17.22 1.95 11.40
CA GLY A 171 16.41 2.36 12.55
C GLY A 171 14.95 1.93 12.31
N PRO A 172 13.97 2.24 13.19
CA PRO A 172 12.55 2.02 12.88
C PRO A 172 12.22 2.71 11.54
N GLN A 173 11.44 2.07 10.66
CA GLN A 173 11.11 2.64 9.35
C GLN A 173 10.56 4.06 9.52
N GLN A 174 11.37 5.04 9.17
CA GLN A 174 10.93 6.43 9.11
C GLN A 174 10.40 6.68 7.72
N VAL A 175 9.17 7.16 7.65
CA VAL A 175 8.63 7.77 6.44
C VAL A 175 9.31 9.12 6.28
N CYS A 176 9.95 9.37 5.14
CA CYS A 176 10.60 10.66 4.92
C CYS A 176 9.52 11.76 4.85
N ALA A 177 9.74 12.89 5.52
CA ALA A 177 8.92 14.08 5.31
C ALA A 177 9.25 14.64 3.92
N GLY A 178 8.26 14.61 3.02
CA GLY A 178 8.34 15.25 1.70
C GLY A 178 8.32 16.76 1.79
#